data_AF-A0A4U2G4U8-F1
#
_entry.id   AF-A0A4U2G4U8-F1
#
_cell.length_a   1.000
_cell.length_b   1.000
_cell.length_c   1.000
_cell.angle_alpha   90.00
_cell.angle_beta   90.00
_cell.angle_gamma   90.00
#
_symmetry.space_group_name_H-M   'P 1'
#
loop_
_entity.id
_entity.type
_entity.pdbx_description
1 polymer ?
#
loop_
_entity_poly.entity_id
_entity_poly.type
_entity_poly.pdbx_seq_one_letter_code
_entity_poly.pdbx_strand_id
1 'polypeptide(L)'
;IGIVNANSLSAESKATLSNGGVHLVLYKDMKNIELPLNEFSLTHQQVENTIRNECIYPIDGVVYEVVDPEIKEYLGASSHHNHWQVAKKQRGEGVI
;
A
#
# COMPACT_ATOMS: atom_id res chain seq x y z
N ILE A 1 3.75 -12.44 19.96
CA ILE A 1 4.80 -11.59 19.34
C ILE A 1 5.29 -12.36 18.11
N GLY A 2 5.11 -11.80 16.91
CA GLY A 2 5.53 -12.45 15.67
C GLY A 2 7.02 -12.25 15.37
N ILE A 3 7.51 -12.93 14.32
CA ILE A 3 8.92 -12.91 13.88
C ILE A 3 9.45 -11.48 13.67
N VAL A 4 8.59 -10.55 13.24
CA VAL A 4 8.95 -9.15 12.92
C VAL A 4 9.44 -8.34 14.13
N ASN A 5 8.91 -8.61 15.34
CA ASN A 5 9.21 -7.83 16.55
C ASN A 5 10.00 -8.61 17.60
N ALA A 6 10.64 -9.72 17.21
CA ALA A 6 11.34 -10.60 18.14
C ALA A 6 12.81 -10.17 18.34
N ASN A 7 13.22 -9.93 19.59
CA ASN A 7 14.62 -9.67 19.94
C ASN A 7 15.52 -10.91 19.76
N SER A 8 14.93 -12.11 19.81
CA SER A 8 15.61 -13.38 19.59
C SER A 8 14.70 -14.35 18.87
N LEU A 9 15.21 -15.03 17.83
CA LEU A 9 14.43 -15.96 17.02
C LEU A 9 14.41 -17.37 17.61
N SER A 10 13.21 -17.96 17.77
CA SER A 10 13.04 -19.38 18.12
C SER A 10 13.55 -20.29 16.99
N ALA A 11 13.79 -21.57 17.29
CA ALA A 11 14.19 -22.55 16.27
C ALA A 11 13.16 -22.65 15.13
N GLU A 12 11.87 -22.62 15.48
CA GLU A 12 10.76 -22.61 14.54
C GLU A 12 10.78 -21.36 13.65
N SER A 13 11.00 -20.17 14.23
CA SER A 13 11.07 -18.91 13.49
C SER A 13 12.20 -18.91 12.46
N LYS A 14 13.37 -19.46 12.83
CA LYS A 14 14.51 -19.62 11.92
C LYS A 14 14.20 -20.59 10.78
N ALA A 15 13.51 -21.69 11.07
CA ALA A 15 13.10 -22.66 10.06
C ALA A 15 12.09 -22.03 9.08
N THR A 16 11.09 -21.29 9.57
CA THR A 16 10.12 -20.58 8.73
C THR A 16 10.78 -19.55 7.82
N LEU A 17 11.72 -18.76 8.34
CA LEU A 17 12.49 -17.79 7.54
C LEU A 17 13.31 -18.49 6.46
N SER A 18 14.01 -19.57 6.81
CA SER A 18 14.88 -20.31 5.88
C SER A 18 14.08 -21.01 4.78
N ASN A 19 12.84 -21.43 5.08
CA ASN A 19 11.95 -22.08 4.13
C ASN A 19 11.11 -21.10 3.30
N GLY A 20 11.36 -19.78 3.39
CA GLY A 20 10.64 -18.76 2.63
C GLY A 20 9.19 -18.55 3.09
N GLY A 21 8.82 -19.01 4.29
CA GLY A 21 7.50 -18.77 4.87
C GLY A 21 7.26 -17.32 5.31
N VAL A 22 8.31 -16.49 5.29
CA VAL A 22 8.25 -15.05 5.52
C VAL A 22 9.16 -14.37 4.51
N HIS A 23 8.65 -13.31 3.88
CA HIS A 23 9.44 -12.42 3.04
C HIS A 23 9.06 -10.97 3.29
N LEU A 24 9.98 -10.06 2.98
CA LEU A 24 9.76 -8.62 3.09
C LEU A 24 9.05 -8.11 1.84
N VAL A 25 8.01 -7.30 2.03
CA VAL A 25 7.32 -6.59 0.97
C VAL A 25 7.32 -5.13 1.34
N LEU A 26 7.83 -4.27 0.45
CA LEU A 26 7.81 -2.83 0.62
C LEU A 26 6.72 -2.22 -0.25
N TYR A 27 6.09 -1.15 0.20
CA TYR A 27 5.04 -0.47 -0.57
C TYR A 27 5.52 -0.02 -1.96
N LYS A 28 6.78 0.39 -2.10
CA LYS A 28 7.37 0.76 -3.40
C LYS A 28 7.44 -0.39 -4.41
N ASP A 29 7.40 -1.64 -3.94
CA ASP A 29 7.50 -2.84 -4.77
C ASP A 29 6.08 -3.40 -5.09
N MET A 30 5.04 -2.78 -4.54
CA MET A 30 3.65 -3.14 -4.84
C MET A 30 3.23 -2.61 -6.21
N LYS A 31 2.32 -3.34 -6.86
CA LYS A 31 1.75 -2.92 -8.14
C LYS A 31 1.10 -1.54 -8.00
N ASN A 32 1.52 -0.61 -8.84
CA ASN A 32 0.91 0.69 -9.00
C ASN A 32 0.54 0.89 -10.48
N ILE A 33 -0.41 1.80 -10.73
CA ILE A 33 -0.84 2.18 -12.06
C ILE A 33 -0.77 3.70 -12.10
N GLU A 34 0.11 4.22 -12.94
CA GLU A 34 0.21 5.65 -13.21
C GLU A 34 -0.69 6.00 -14.39
N LEU A 35 -1.46 7.07 -14.26
CA LEU A 35 -2.35 7.55 -15.31
C LEU A 35 -2.50 9.06 -15.24
N PRO A 36 -2.75 9.73 -16.38
CA PRO A 36 -2.96 11.17 -16.39
C PRO A 36 -4.31 11.55 -15.75
N LEU A 37 -4.40 12.78 -15.24
CA LEU A 37 -5.54 13.23 -14.43
C LEU A 37 -6.89 13.19 -15.19
N ASN A 38 -6.87 13.44 -16.50
CA ASN A 38 -8.06 13.36 -17.35
C ASN A 38 -8.62 11.93 -17.44
N GLU A 39 -7.77 10.91 -17.43
CA GLU A 39 -8.18 9.50 -17.42
C GLU A 39 -8.61 9.08 -16.01
N PHE A 40 -7.99 9.64 -14.98
CA PHE A 40 -8.28 9.31 -13.58
C PHE A 40 -9.74 9.56 -13.21
N SER A 41 -10.28 10.73 -13.58
CA SER A 41 -11.68 11.08 -13.28
C SER A 41 -12.69 10.11 -13.86
N LEU A 42 -12.33 9.39 -14.93
CA LEU A 42 -13.21 8.44 -15.63
C LEU A 42 -13.00 6.99 -15.17
N THR A 43 -11.79 6.64 -14.73
CA THR A 43 -11.37 5.23 -14.61
C THR A 43 -10.99 4.81 -13.20
N HIS A 44 -10.93 5.73 -12.23
CA HIS A 44 -10.38 5.45 -10.89
C HIS A 44 -11.01 4.20 -10.23
N GLN A 45 -12.33 4.01 -10.33
CA GLN A 45 -13.00 2.84 -9.73
C GLN A 45 -12.58 1.51 -10.38
N GLN A 46 -12.35 1.51 -11.69
CA GLN A 46 -11.90 0.33 -12.42
C GLN A 46 -10.47 -0.01 -12.03
N VAL A 47 -9.59 0.99 -11.97
CA VAL A 47 -8.20 0.86 -11.51
C VAL A 47 -8.13 0.33 -10.08
N GLU A 48 -8.94 0.89 -9.17
CA GLU A 48 -9.07 0.42 -7.79
C GLU A 48 -9.42 -1.07 -7.72
N ASN A 49 -10.41 -1.51 -8.50
CA ASN A 49 -10.85 -2.90 -8.53
C ASN A 49 -9.78 -3.84 -9.12
N THR A 50 -9.09 -3.41 -10.18
CA THR A 50 -7.99 -4.17 -10.79
C THR A 50 -6.87 -4.39 -9.78
N ILE A 51 -6.38 -3.32 -9.13
CA ILE A 51 -5.32 -3.42 -8.11
C ILE A 51 -5.74 -4.37 -6.99
N ARG A 52 -7.00 -4.29 -6.55
CA ARG A 52 -7.53 -5.15 -5.49
C ARG A 52 -7.59 -6.62 -5.89
N ASN A 53 -8.09 -6.92 -7.08
CA ASN A 53 -8.27 -8.29 -7.55
C ASN A 53 -6.93 -8.98 -7.86
N GLU A 54 -5.92 -8.21 -8.25
CA GLU A 54 -4.58 -8.74 -8.57
C GLU A 54 -3.65 -8.77 -7.35
N CYS A 55 -3.99 -8.07 -6.26
CA CYS A 55 -3.18 -8.06 -5.06
C CYS A 55 -3.32 -9.39 -4.31
N ILE A 56 -2.22 -10.11 -4.19
CA ILE A 56 -2.15 -11.37 -3.43
C ILE A 56 -2.21 -11.17 -1.92
N TYR A 57 -2.10 -9.92 -1.45
CA TYR A 57 -2.14 -9.58 -0.03
C TYR A 57 -3.50 -8.96 0.33
N PRO A 58 -4.01 -9.21 1.55
CA PRO A 58 -5.20 -8.53 2.04
C PRO A 58 -4.89 -7.03 2.21
N ILE A 59 -5.64 -6.18 1.51
CA ILE A 59 -5.51 -4.72 1.58
C ILE A 59 -6.82 -4.09 2.07
N ASP A 60 -6.72 -3.07 2.91
CA ASP A 60 -7.86 -2.33 3.48
C ASP A 60 -8.27 -1.12 2.61
N GLY A 61 -7.54 -0.84 1.53
CA GLY A 61 -7.74 0.34 0.71
C GLY A 61 -6.68 0.49 -0.38
N VAL A 62 -6.71 1.64 -1.04
CA VAL A 62 -5.70 2.07 -2.00
C VAL A 62 -5.13 3.43 -1.61
N VAL A 63 -3.94 3.75 -2.09
CA VAL A 63 -3.33 5.08 -1.93
C VAL A 63 -3.28 5.76 -3.29
N TYR A 64 -3.78 6.99 -3.34
CA TYR A 64 -3.58 7.89 -4.46
C TYR A 64 -2.35 8.75 -4.20
N GLU A 65 -1.50 8.86 -5.20
CA GLU A 65 -0.27 9.62 -5.15
C GLU A 65 -0.14 10.45 -6.42
N VAL A 66 0.14 11.73 -6.27
CA VAL A 66 0.62 12.55 -7.40
C VAL A 66 2.03 12.10 -7.74
N VAL A 67 2.35 11.86 -9.01
CA VAL A 67 3.70 11.42 -9.43
C VAL A 67 4.62 12.61 -9.75
N ASP A 68 4.04 13.71 -10.24
CA ASP A 68 4.76 14.91 -10.67
C ASP A 68 5.53 15.58 -9.51
N PRO A 69 6.87 15.67 -9.58
CA PRO A 69 7.69 16.28 -8.52
C PRO A 69 7.38 17.75 -8.25
N GLU A 70 7.04 18.55 -9.26
CA GLU A 70 6.73 19.97 -9.09
C GLU A 70 5.44 20.16 -8.31
N ILE A 71 4.45 19.31 -8.59
CA ILE A 71 3.18 19.31 -7.84
C ILE A 71 3.40 18.79 -6.41
N LYS A 72 4.25 17.77 -6.21
CA LYS A 72 4.60 17.30 -4.86
C LYS A 72 5.24 18.41 -4.03
N GLU A 73 6.19 19.14 -4.61
CA GLU A 73 6.87 20.25 -3.94
C GLU A 73 5.92 21.39 -3.63
N TYR A 74 5.05 21.75 -4.59
CA TYR A 74 4.02 22.77 -4.39
C TYR A 74 3.03 22.41 -3.26
N LEU A 75 2.55 21.16 -3.22
CA LEU A 75 1.62 20.69 -2.19
C LEU A 75 2.31 20.53 -0.83
N GLY A 76 3.58 20.17 -0.83
CA GLY A 76 4.39 19.98 0.36
C GLY A 76 3.90 18.86 1.28
N ALA A 77 4.35 18.91 2.53
CA ALA A 77 3.98 17.96 3.57
C ALA A 77 3.91 18.65 4.93
N SER A 78 3.13 18.04 5.83
CA SER A 78 3.15 18.34 7.26
C SER A 78 4.16 17.44 7.98
N SER A 79 4.31 17.61 9.29
CA SER A 79 5.15 16.73 10.13
C SER A 79 4.69 15.26 10.16
N HIS A 80 3.49 14.96 9.67
CA HIS A 80 2.89 13.62 9.74
C HIS A 80 2.48 13.06 8.38
N HIS A 81 2.09 13.89 7.42
CA HIS A 81 1.49 13.45 6.16
C HIS A 81 1.91 14.31 4.97
N ASN A 82 2.12 13.66 3.82
CA ASN A 82 2.28 14.31 2.53
C ASN A 82 0.92 14.79 2.01
N HIS A 83 0.82 16.05 1.58
CA HIS A 83 -0.46 16.58 1.07
C HIS A 83 -0.79 16.07 -0.34
N TRP A 84 0.20 15.50 -1.05
CA TRP A 84 0.09 14.91 -2.37
C TRP A 84 -0.26 13.40 -2.34
N GLN A 85 -0.57 12.86 -1.16
CA GLN A 85 -1.01 11.48 -0.97
C GLN A 85 -2.34 11.40 -0.22
N VAL A 86 -3.25 10.55 -0.68
CA VAL A 86 -4.54 10.29 -0.03
C VAL A 86 -4.81 8.79 0.03
N ALA A 87 -5.01 8.26 1.23
CA ALA A 87 -5.43 6.87 1.42
C ALA A 87 -6.96 6.76 1.38
N LYS A 88 -7.48 6.01 0.42
CA LYS A 88 -8.90 5.65 0.34
C LYS A 88 -9.11 4.26 0.94
N LYS A 89 -9.61 4.23 2.18
CA LYS A 89 -9.99 2.99 2.87
C LYS A 89 -11.37 2.51 2.42
N GLN A 90 -11.56 1.20 2.38
CA GLN A 90 -12.90 0.63 2.31
C GLN A 90 -13.56 0.68 3.68
N ARG A 91 -14.85 0.95 3.72
CA ARG A 91 -15.66 0.63 4.90
C ARG A 91 -15.65 -0.89 5.04
N GLY A 92 -15.17 -1.40 6.17
CA GLY A 92 -15.34 -2.82 6.48
C GLY A 92 -16.82 -3.17 6.56
N GLU A 93 -17.20 -4.35 6.09
CA GLU A 93 -18.49 -4.95 6.44
C GLU A 93 -18.53 -5.08 7.97
N GLY A 94 -19.29 -4.20 8.64
CA GLY A 94 -19.33 -4.20 10.11
C GLY A 94 -19.72 -2.90 10.80
N VAL A 95 -20.29 -1.91 10.09
CA VAL A 95 -20.92 -0.74 10.75
C VAL A 95 -22.24 -0.44 10.04
N ILE A 96 -23.32 -0.99 10.60
CA ILE A 96 -24.70 -0.48 10.46
C ILE A 96 -24.98 0.47 11.60
#